data_AF-A0A0P9PJD8-F1
#
_entry.id   AF-A0A0P9PJD8-F1
#
_cell.length_a   1.000
_cell.length_b   1.000
_cell.length_c   1.000
_cell.angle_alpha   90.00
_cell.angle_beta   90.00
_cell.angle_gamma   90.00
#
_symmetry.space_group_name_H-M   'P 1'
#
loop_
_entity.id
_entity.type
_entity.pdbx_description
1 polymer ?
#
loop_
_entity_poly.entity_id
_entity_poly.type
_entity_poly.pdbx_seq_one_letter_code
_entity_poly.pdbx_strand_id
1 'polypeptide(L)'
;MADSVDFQLEGIDSLVGKLESITQDMKRKGGRSALRKAAQVVADAAKQNANRIDDPKTAAAIYKNIALRWNGRLFKTSGNLGFRVGVLGGARIPKSKPKGEDSGYPGGDTRYWAFVEFGTSHSAAKPFMRNALADNISLATNTFITEYEKAIDRAIRRAAKKGTTA
;
A
#
# COMPACT_ATOMS: atom_id res chain seq x y z
N MET A 1 -4.32 -4.63 26.21
CA MET A 1 -5.12 -5.81 25.87
C MET A 1 -5.20 -5.87 24.37
N ALA A 2 -4.74 -6.95 23.73
CA ALA A 2 -4.90 -7.12 22.29
C ALA A 2 -6.23 -7.85 22.11
N ASP A 3 -7.27 -7.11 21.72
CA ASP A 3 -8.51 -7.74 21.27
C ASP A 3 -8.18 -8.61 20.05
N SER A 4 -8.53 -9.88 20.14
CA SER A 4 -8.51 -10.79 19.01
C SER A 4 -9.55 -10.31 18.01
N VAL A 5 -9.11 -9.62 16.96
CA VAL A 5 -9.97 -9.26 15.84
C VAL A 5 -10.19 -10.51 15.02
N ASP A 6 -11.37 -11.12 15.16
CA ASP A 6 -11.79 -12.24 14.32
C ASP A 6 -12.16 -11.71 12.93
N PHE A 7 -11.39 -12.13 11.92
CA PHE A 7 -11.64 -11.80 10.52
C PHE A 7 -12.31 -12.99 9.83
N GLN A 8 -13.56 -12.83 9.40
CA GLN A 8 -14.18 -13.74 8.44
C GLN A 8 -13.79 -13.29 7.03
N LEU A 9 -13.03 -14.14 6.33
CA LEU A 9 -12.55 -13.88 4.98
C LEU A 9 -13.34 -14.74 3.99
N GLU A 10 -14.38 -14.16 3.41
CA GLU A 10 -15.19 -14.82 2.39
C GLU A 10 -14.42 -14.92 1.06
N GLY A 11 -14.51 -16.08 0.38
CA GLY A 11 -13.91 -16.29 -0.94
C GLY A 11 -12.47 -16.84 -0.93
N ILE A 12 -11.86 -17.07 0.24
CA ILE A 12 -10.52 -17.67 0.30
C ILE A 12 -10.52 -19.10 -0.24
N ASP A 13 -11.50 -19.93 0.12
CA ASP A 13 -11.50 -21.34 -0.30
C ASP A 13 -11.65 -21.48 -1.83
N SER A 14 -12.52 -20.66 -2.42
CA SER A 14 -12.67 -20.54 -3.88
C SER A 14 -11.35 -20.11 -4.54
N LEU A 15 -10.69 -19.10 -3.97
CA LEU A 15 -9.41 -18.62 -4.46
C LEU A 15 -8.33 -19.70 -4.40
N VAL A 16 -8.21 -20.42 -3.29
CA VAL A 16 -7.22 -21.51 -3.11
C VAL A 16 -7.42 -22.61 -4.14
N GLY A 17 -8.66 -23.08 -4.34
CA GLY A 17 -8.93 -24.11 -5.35
C GLY A 17 -8.56 -23.66 -6.78
N LYS A 18 -8.86 -22.41 -7.15
CA LYS A 18 -8.48 -21.86 -8.47
C LYS A 18 -6.98 -21.61 -8.61
N LEU A 19 -6.26 -21.41 -7.51
CA LEU A 19 -4.81 -21.27 -7.54
C LEU A 19 -4.15 -22.59 -7.92
N GLU A 20 -4.66 -23.74 -7.46
CA GLU A 20 -4.08 -25.03 -7.82
C GLU A 20 -4.10 -25.29 -9.33
N SER A 21 -5.09 -24.74 -10.04
CA SER A 21 -5.28 -24.95 -11.48
C SER A 21 -4.50 -23.99 -12.39
N ILE A 22 -3.60 -23.14 -11.88
CA ILE A 22 -2.87 -22.16 -12.71
C ILE A 22 -1.34 -22.19 -12.52
N THR A 23 -0.61 -21.86 -13.59
CA THR A 23 0.84 -21.67 -13.57
C THR A 23 1.32 -20.59 -12.58
N GLN A 24 2.53 -20.77 -12.04
CA GLN A 24 3.14 -19.86 -11.07
C GLN A 24 3.31 -18.42 -11.60
N ASP A 25 3.58 -18.25 -12.89
CA ASP A 25 3.71 -16.92 -13.50
C ASP A 25 2.37 -16.18 -13.55
N MET A 26 1.26 -16.88 -13.78
CA MET A 26 -0.07 -16.28 -13.75
C MET A 26 -0.47 -15.92 -12.32
N LYS A 27 -0.16 -16.77 -11.33
CA LYS A 27 -0.30 -16.43 -9.90
C LYS A 27 0.41 -15.13 -9.57
N ARG A 28 1.67 -15.00 -9.99
CA ARG A 28 2.50 -13.81 -9.72
C ARG A 28 1.95 -12.55 -10.38
N LYS A 29 1.57 -12.61 -11.65
CA LYS A 29 1.03 -11.44 -12.39
C LYS A 29 -0.32 -11.01 -11.82
N GLY A 30 -1.23 -11.96 -11.58
CA GLY A 30 -2.54 -11.70 -10.97
C GLY A 30 -2.41 -11.15 -9.56
N GLY A 31 -1.62 -11.82 -8.72
CA GLY A 31 -1.38 -11.43 -7.34
C GLY A 31 -0.72 -10.07 -7.23
N ARG A 32 0.21 -9.71 -8.12
CA ARG A 32 0.84 -8.38 -8.10
C ARG A 32 -0.17 -7.28 -8.43
N SER A 33 -1.06 -7.51 -9.40
CA SER A 33 -2.11 -6.55 -9.75
C SER A 33 -3.10 -6.38 -8.60
N ALA A 34 -3.57 -7.48 -8.01
CA ALA A 34 -4.48 -7.46 -6.88
C ALA A 34 -3.86 -6.76 -5.65
N LEU A 35 -2.61 -7.08 -5.33
CA LEU A 35 -1.89 -6.46 -4.22
C LEU A 35 -1.69 -4.96 -4.43
N ARG A 36 -1.49 -4.51 -5.68
CA ARG A 36 -1.43 -3.07 -5.99
C ARG A 36 -2.76 -2.39 -5.68
N LYS A 37 -3.89 -3.01 -6.01
CA LYS A 37 -5.23 -2.47 -5.74
C LYS A 37 -5.52 -2.41 -4.23
N ALA A 38 -5.19 -3.46 -3.49
CA ALA A 38 -5.31 -3.47 -2.03
C ALA A 38 -4.44 -2.39 -1.36
N ALA A 39 -3.17 -2.27 -1.77
CA ALA A 39 -2.29 -1.23 -1.25
C ALA A 39 -2.74 0.19 -1.64
N GLN A 40 -3.45 0.35 -2.77
CA GLN A 40 -4.00 1.64 -3.21
C GLN A 40 -5.07 2.15 -2.24
N VAL A 41 -5.92 1.27 -1.70
CA VAL A 41 -6.90 1.61 -0.65
C VAL A 41 -6.20 2.30 0.53
N VAL A 42 -5.14 1.67 1.05
CA VAL A 42 -4.36 2.21 2.18
C VAL A 42 -3.68 3.52 1.80
N ALA A 43 -3.13 3.63 0.59
CA ALA A 43 -2.48 4.85 0.11
C ALA A 43 -3.47 6.02 0.00
N ASP A 44 -4.68 5.77 -0.47
CA ASP A 44 -5.71 6.80 -0.62
C ASP A 44 -6.29 7.22 0.74
N ALA A 45 -6.51 6.27 1.65
CA ALA A 45 -6.84 6.58 3.03
C ALA A 45 -5.76 7.42 3.71
N ALA A 46 -4.48 7.08 3.51
CA ALA A 46 -3.36 7.85 4.05
C ALA A 46 -3.32 9.28 3.49
N LYS A 47 -3.59 9.46 2.19
CA LYS A 47 -3.73 10.80 1.58
C LYS A 47 -4.85 11.61 2.20
N GLN A 48 -6.03 11.01 2.37
CA GLN A 48 -7.17 11.68 3.00
C GLN A 48 -6.84 12.07 4.44
N ASN A 49 -6.27 11.16 5.23
CA ASN A 49 -5.88 11.41 6.61
C ASN A 49 -4.82 12.52 6.70
N ALA A 50 -3.79 12.48 5.86
CA ALA A 50 -2.75 13.50 5.81
C ALA A 50 -3.31 14.87 5.40
N ASN A 51 -4.25 14.91 4.45
CA ASN A 51 -4.88 16.16 4.01
C ASN A 51 -5.71 16.80 5.12
N ARG A 52 -6.34 16.02 6.02
CA ARG A 52 -7.08 16.55 7.17
C ARG A 52 -6.20 17.23 8.22
N ILE A 53 -4.92 16.87 8.29
CA ILE A 53 -3.98 17.41 9.29
C ILE A 53 -2.97 18.40 8.68
N ASP A 54 -3.09 18.67 7.38
CA ASP A 54 -2.21 19.57 6.63
C ASP A 54 -2.41 21.01 7.09
N ASP A 55 -1.33 21.78 7.18
CA ASP A 55 -1.39 23.21 7.52
C ASP A 55 -1.33 24.04 6.23
N PRO A 56 -2.42 24.75 5.86
CA PRO A 56 -2.47 25.53 4.62
C PRO A 56 -1.49 26.70 4.60
N LYS A 57 -0.91 27.08 5.74
CA LYS A 57 0.11 28.14 5.83
C LYS A 57 1.50 27.66 5.43
N THR A 58 1.72 26.35 5.32
CA THR A 58 3.01 25.78 4.96
C THR A 58 3.04 25.39 3.48
N ALA A 59 4.20 25.59 2.83
CA ALA A 59 4.39 25.14 1.45
C ALA A 59 4.51 23.61 1.31
N ALA A 60 4.68 22.90 2.42
CA ALA A 60 4.82 21.46 2.46
C ALA A 60 3.45 20.79 2.60
N ALA A 61 3.18 19.80 1.75
CA ALA A 61 1.91 19.08 1.69
C ALA A 61 2.19 17.57 1.79
N ILE A 62 1.99 16.99 2.98
CA ILE A 62 2.34 15.57 3.23
C ILE A 62 1.53 14.65 2.32
N TYR A 63 0.24 14.94 2.13
CA TYR A 63 -0.67 14.11 1.32
C TYR A 63 -0.21 13.99 -0.14
N LYS A 64 0.42 15.04 -0.72
CA LYS A 64 0.95 15.02 -2.09
C LYS A 64 2.18 14.11 -2.23
N ASN A 65 2.91 13.88 -1.14
CA ASN A 65 4.10 13.02 -1.11
C ASN A 65 3.79 11.57 -0.74
N ILE A 66 2.54 11.20 -0.44
CA ILE A 66 2.18 9.80 -0.19
C ILE A 66 2.17 9.02 -1.51
N ALA A 67 3.01 7.99 -1.58
CA ALA A 67 3.24 7.20 -2.77
C ALA A 67 3.15 5.70 -2.50
N LEU A 68 2.63 4.99 -3.50
CA LEU A 68 2.65 3.55 -3.60
C LEU A 68 3.78 3.09 -4.53
N ARG A 69 4.71 2.27 -4.03
CA ARG A 69 5.88 1.81 -4.78
C ARG A 69 6.02 0.29 -4.71
N TRP A 70 6.40 -0.32 -5.84
CA TRP A 70 6.71 -1.75 -5.88
C TRP A 70 7.94 -2.07 -5.03
N ASN A 71 7.87 -3.14 -4.23
CA ASN A 71 8.99 -3.61 -3.43
C ASN A 71 9.87 -4.60 -4.19
N GLY A 72 10.66 -4.09 -5.15
CA GLY A 72 11.57 -4.93 -5.94
C GLY A 72 12.64 -5.64 -5.12
N ARG A 73 13.06 -5.07 -3.98
CA ARG A 73 14.03 -5.72 -3.08
C ARG A 73 13.43 -6.97 -2.43
N LEU A 74 12.21 -6.90 -1.91
CA LEU A 74 11.52 -8.06 -1.32
C LEU A 74 11.38 -9.17 -2.36
N PHE A 75 10.96 -8.81 -3.57
CA PHE A 75 10.80 -9.77 -4.65
C PHE A 75 12.12 -10.45 -5.05
N LYS A 76 13.21 -9.70 -5.18
CA LYS A 76 14.52 -10.26 -5.53
C LYS A 76 15.10 -11.17 -4.45
N THR A 77 14.76 -10.93 -3.18
CA THR A 77 15.33 -11.66 -2.04
C THR A 77 14.55 -12.91 -1.66
N SER A 78 13.22 -12.88 -1.79
CA SER A 78 12.34 -13.96 -1.30
C SER A 78 11.37 -14.50 -2.35
N GLY A 79 11.25 -13.84 -3.51
CA GLY A 79 10.17 -14.13 -4.48
C GLY A 79 8.79 -13.60 -4.07
N ASN A 80 8.66 -13.03 -2.86
CA ASN A 80 7.38 -12.52 -2.36
C ASN A 80 6.98 -11.21 -3.01
N LEU A 81 5.67 -11.06 -3.22
CA LEU A 81 5.07 -9.84 -3.75
C LEU A 81 4.91 -8.82 -2.61
N GLY A 82 5.22 -7.55 -2.88
CA GLY A 82 5.03 -6.51 -1.89
C GLY A 82 4.96 -5.12 -2.51
N PHE A 83 4.13 -4.27 -1.94
CA PHE A 83 4.13 -2.83 -2.20
C PHE A 83 4.48 -2.08 -0.91
N ARG A 84 5.05 -0.89 -1.07
CA ARG A 84 5.33 0.05 0.02
C ARG A 84 4.41 1.24 -0.16
N VAL A 85 3.71 1.60 0.91
CA VAL A 85 2.97 2.85 1.02
C VAL A 85 3.75 3.72 2.00
N GLY A 86 4.12 4.92 1.58
CA GLY A 86 4.92 5.82 2.42
C GLY A 86 5.09 7.19 1.80
N VAL A 87 5.78 8.07 2.52
CA VAL A 87 6.05 9.44 2.08
C VAL A 87 7.34 9.49 1.25
N LEU A 88 7.28 10.14 0.09
CA LEU A 88 8.46 10.39 -0.76
C LEU A 88 9.53 11.16 0.01
N GLY A 89 10.80 10.84 -0.25
CA GLY A 89 11.94 11.34 0.55
C GLY A 89 12.17 10.57 1.86
N GLY A 90 11.17 9.82 2.34
CA GLY A 90 11.24 9.11 3.62
C GLY A 90 11.37 10.06 4.81
N ALA A 91 11.73 9.54 5.98
CA ALA A 91 11.91 10.33 7.20
C ALA A 91 13.37 10.84 7.37
N ARG A 92 14.12 10.96 6.26
CA ARG A 92 15.51 11.38 6.31
C ARG A 92 15.59 12.89 6.45
N ILE A 93 16.38 13.36 7.41
CA ILE A 93 16.72 14.77 7.60
C ILE A 93 18.17 14.97 7.14
N PRO A 94 18.42 15.26 5.85
CA PRO A 94 19.77 15.48 5.34
C PRO A 94 20.36 16.76 5.96
N LYS A 95 21.60 16.67 6.46
CA LYS A 95 22.35 17.84 6.96
C LYS A 95 22.76 18.80 5.83
N SER A 96 22.89 18.28 4.61
CA SER A 96 23.37 19.02 3.44
C SER A 96 22.31 19.84 2.72
N LYS A 97 21.02 19.72 3.08
CA LYS A 97 19.94 20.50 2.47
C LYS A 97 19.27 21.40 3.51
N PRO A 98 19.33 22.74 3.36
CA PRO A 98 18.55 23.68 4.14
C PRO A 98 17.08 23.29 4.26
N LYS A 99 16.45 23.62 5.39
CA LYS A 99 15.02 23.41 5.62
C LYS A 99 14.23 24.28 4.64
N GLY A 100 13.18 23.71 4.04
CA GLY A 100 12.27 24.45 3.15
C GLY A 100 12.79 24.61 1.71
N GLU A 101 13.94 24.06 1.37
CA GLU A 101 14.34 23.91 -0.04
C GLU A 101 13.43 22.92 -0.77
N ASP A 102 13.27 23.14 -2.08
CA ASP A 102 12.52 22.22 -2.92
C ASP A 102 13.14 20.80 -2.85
N SER A 103 12.32 19.86 -2.38
CA SER A 103 12.70 18.46 -2.32
C SER A 103 12.66 17.78 -3.69
N GLY A 104 12.11 18.44 -4.71
CA GLY A 104 11.79 17.86 -6.02
C GLY A 104 10.59 16.90 -5.97
N TYR A 105 9.77 16.98 -4.92
CA TYR A 105 8.58 16.17 -4.75
C TYR A 105 7.32 17.02 -4.84
N PRO A 106 6.18 16.45 -5.28
CA PRO A 106 4.94 17.22 -5.50
C PRO A 106 4.41 17.98 -4.27
N GLY A 107 4.73 17.50 -3.07
CA GLY A 107 4.37 18.10 -1.78
C GLY A 107 5.48 18.91 -1.12
N GLY A 108 6.57 19.22 -1.83
CA GLY A 108 7.71 19.95 -1.27
C GLY A 108 8.38 19.22 -0.10
N ASP A 109 9.05 19.98 0.76
CA ASP A 109 9.87 19.46 1.86
C ASP A 109 9.05 18.91 3.05
N THR A 110 8.69 17.63 2.96
CA THR A 110 7.95 16.93 4.02
C THR A 110 8.85 16.16 4.98
N ARG A 111 10.14 16.51 5.16
CA ARG A 111 11.11 15.71 5.94
C ARG A 111 10.71 15.38 7.38
N TYR A 112 9.84 16.20 7.97
CA TYR A 112 9.36 16.06 9.36
C TYR A 112 8.04 15.29 9.48
N TRP A 113 7.53 14.67 8.42
CA TRP A 113 6.26 13.92 8.47
C TRP A 113 6.25 12.82 9.55
N ALA A 114 7.40 12.21 9.85
CA ALA A 114 7.50 11.18 10.88
C ALA A 114 7.25 11.72 12.30
N PHE A 115 7.63 12.98 12.57
CA PHE A 115 7.30 13.64 13.84
C PHE A 115 5.81 13.94 13.96
N VAL A 116 5.13 14.18 12.84
CA VAL A 116 3.66 14.29 12.81
C VAL A 116 3.04 12.92 13.09
N GLU A 117 3.50 11.86 12.42
CA GLU A 117 2.97 10.51 12.58
C GLU A 117 3.17 9.95 13.99
N PHE A 118 4.36 10.13 14.58
CA PHE A 118 4.74 9.47 15.85
C PHE A 118 4.74 10.40 17.07
N GLY A 119 4.67 11.71 16.87
CA GLY A 119 4.82 12.70 17.93
C GLY A 119 6.28 12.97 18.31
N THR A 120 6.47 13.89 19.24
CA THR A 120 7.77 14.25 19.83
C THR A 120 7.61 14.49 21.34
N SER A 121 8.68 14.80 22.05
CA SER A 121 8.62 15.25 23.44
C SER A 121 7.78 16.52 23.64
N HIS A 122 7.57 17.31 22.58
CA HIS A 122 6.88 18.61 22.64
C HIS A 122 5.52 18.62 21.93
N SER A 123 5.14 17.54 21.25
CA SER A 123 3.91 17.48 20.46
C SER A 123 3.32 16.07 20.41
N ALA A 124 2.00 15.97 20.58
CA ALA A 124 1.28 14.71 20.46
C ALA A 124 1.30 14.18 19.01
N ALA A 125 1.26 12.86 18.87
CA ALA A 125 1.19 12.18 17.59
C ALA A 125 -0.15 12.45 16.88
N LYS A 126 -0.09 12.69 15.57
CA LYS A 126 -1.24 12.76 14.66
C LYS A 126 -1.11 11.64 13.62
N PRO A 127 -1.41 10.38 14.00
CA PRO A 127 -1.21 9.25 13.10
C PRO A 127 -2.15 9.34 11.89
N PHE A 128 -1.56 9.39 10.71
CA PHE A 128 -2.28 9.38 9.44
C PHE A 128 -2.00 8.10 8.64
N MET A 129 -0.78 7.56 8.72
CA MET A 129 -0.38 6.31 8.07
C MET A 129 -0.85 5.09 8.87
N ARG A 130 -0.66 5.08 10.19
CA ARG A 130 -1.09 3.95 11.03
C ARG A 130 -2.59 3.74 10.97
N ASN A 131 -3.35 4.82 11.12
CA ASN A 131 -4.81 4.80 11.01
C ASN A 131 -5.27 4.38 9.61
N ALA A 132 -4.58 4.85 8.55
CA ALA A 132 -4.91 4.43 7.19
C ALA A 132 -4.83 2.92 6.98
N LEU A 133 -3.88 2.23 7.62
CA LEU A 133 -3.83 0.77 7.57
C LEU A 133 -4.84 0.14 8.54
N ALA A 134 -4.82 0.53 9.81
CA ALA A 134 -5.63 -0.07 10.88
C ALA A 134 -7.13 -0.03 10.57
N ASP A 135 -7.61 1.12 10.09
CA ASP A 135 -9.04 1.32 9.80
C ASP A 135 -9.49 0.65 8.50
N ASN A 136 -8.54 0.21 7.66
CA ASN A 136 -8.83 -0.34 6.33
C ASN A 136 -8.33 -1.79 6.14
N ILE A 137 -8.00 -2.52 7.21
CA ILE A 137 -7.49 -3.91 7.11
C ILE A 137 -8.49 -4.81 6.37
N SER A 138 -9.76 -4.79 6.77
CA SER A 138 -10.81 -5.60 6.14
C SER A 138 -11.01 -5.22 4.67
N LEU A 139 -11.14 -3.92 4.39
CA LEU A 139 -11.34 -3.43 3.03
C LEU A 139 -10.15 -3.77 2.10
N ALA A 140 -8.92 -3.61 2.57
CA ALA A 140 -7.73 -3.94 1.80
C ALA A 140 -7.63 -5.44 1.52
N THR A 141 -7.94 -6.27 2.52
CA THR A 141 -7.94 -7.74 2.38
C THR A 141 -9.03 -8.21 1.42
N ASN A 142 -10.25 -7.71 1.55
CA ASN A 142 -11.36 -8.06 0.66
C ASN A 142 -11.10 -7.59 -0.78
N THR A 143 -10.51 -6.40 -0.95
CA THR A 143 -10.07 -5.89 -2.26
C THR A 143 -9.02 -6.81 -2.87
N PHE A 144 -8.07 -7.30 -2.08
CA PHE A 144 -7.07 -8.27 -2.56
C PHE A 144 -7.72 -9.56 -3.04
N ILE A 145 -8.55 -10.20 -2.21
CA ILE A 145 -9.22 -11.47 -2.54
C ILE A 145 -10.04 -11.30 -3.83
N THR A 146 -10.91 -10.29 -3.87
CA THR A 146 -11.80 -10.01 -5.00
C THR A 146 -11.02 -9.75 -6.29
N GLU A 147 -10.00 -8.90 -6.25
CA GLU A 147 -9.23 -8.57 -7.45
C GLU A 147 -8.33 -9.73 -7.90
N TYR A 148 -7.88 -10.57 -6.98
CA TYR A 148 -7.06 -11.73 -7.30
C TYR A 148 -7.91 -12.83 -7.94
N GLU A 149 -9.08 -13.15 -7.39
CA GLU A 149 -10.03 -14.08 -8.01
C GLU A 149 -10.38 -13.64 -9.42
N LYS A 150 -10.73 -12.36 -9.62
CA LYS A 150 -11.00 -11.81 -10.96
C LYS A 150 -9.82 -11.97 -11.91
N ALA A 151 -8.58 -11.82 -11.43
CA ALA A 151 -7.39 -11.97 -12.24
C ALA A 151 -7.16 -13.44 -12.64
N ILE A 152 -7.42 -14.38 -11.73
CA ILE A 152 -7.31 -15.82 -11.99
C ILE A 152 -8.40 -16.29 -12.93
N ASP A 153 -9.65 -15.87 -12.75
CA ASP A 153 -10.75 -16.20 -13.66
C ASP A 153 -10.45 -15.73 -15.09
N ARG A 154 -9.89 -14.51 -15.24
CA ARG A 154 -9.43 -14.01 -16.54
C ARG A 154 -8.28 -14.85 -17.11
N ALA A 155 -7.41 -15.36 -16.26
CA ALA A 155 -6.27 -16.18 -16.67
C ALA A 155 -6.75 -17.56 -17.17
N ILE A 156 -7.63 -18.22 -16.42
CA ILE A 156 -8.26 -19.50 -16.79
C ILE A 156 -9.01 -19.37 -18.12
N ARG A 157 -9.86 -18.33 -18.28
CA ARG A 157 -10.59 -18.08 -19.53
C ARG A 157 -9.65 -17.88 -20.73
N ARG A 158 -8.52 -17.19 -20.52
CA ARG A 158 -7.53 -16.97 -21.59
C ARG A 158 -6.79 -18.24 -21.97
N ALA A 159 -6.47 -19.10 -21.01
CA ALA A 159 -5.83 -20.38 -21.24
C ALA A 159 -6.77 -21.33 -22.01
N ALA A 160 -8.02 -21.44 -21.57
CA ALA A 160 -9.06 -22.20 -22.27
C ALA A 160 -9.23 -21.75 -23.72
N LYS A 161 -9.28 -20.42 -23.97
CA LYS A 161 -9.38 -19.87 -25.33
C LYS A 161 -8.15 -20.18 -26.22
N LYS A 162 -6.97 -20.36 -25.63
CA LYS A 162 -5.72 -20.65 -26.36
C LYS A 162 -5.44 -22.14 -26.52
N GLY A 163 -6.33 -23.03 -26.06
CA GLY A 163 -6.11 -24.48 -26.10
C GLY A 163 -4.86 -24.93 -25.32
N THR A 164 -4.40 -24.11 -24.38
CA THR A 164 -3.19 -24.36 -23.58
C THR A 164 -3.59 -24.49 -22.11
N THR A 165 -2.86 -25.31 -21.35
CA THR A 165 -3.02 -25.38 -19.90
C THR A 165 -2.74 -24.02 -19.26
N ALA A 166 -3.58 -23.65 -18.29
CA ALA A 166 -3.51 -22.38 -17.56
C ALA A 166 -2.27 -22.33 -16.64
#